data_AF-A0A964XZV0-F1
#
_entry.id   AF-A0A964XZV0-F1
#
_cell.length_a   1.000
_cell.length_b   1.000
_cell.length_c   1.000
_cell.angle_alpha   90.00
_cell.angle_beta   90.00
_cell.angle_gamma   90.00
#
_symmetry.space_group_name_H-M   'P 1'
#
loop_
_entity.id
_entity.type
_entity.pdbx_description
1 polymer ?
#
loop_
_entity_poly.entity_id
_entity_poly.type
_entity_poly.pdbx_seq_one_letter_code
_entity_poly.pdbx_strand_id
1 'polypeptide(L)'
;MAATVGSWRFIILQSFLIVAWIIWNTLTGPHAWDPYPFILLNLVLSFQAAYTAPAIMMSQNRQAEIDRLHANSDYEVNVKAELEIELLHQKIDLLREQEIRDLSMAIRSLTEQLQTQSRAAHG
;
A
#
# COMPACT_ATOMS: atom_id res chain seq x y z
N MET A 1 -5.63 3.69 -14.19
CA MET A 1 -5.62 2.95 -15.47
C MET A 1 -4.63 1.79 -15.41
N ALA A 2 -4.85 0.83 -14.49
CA ALA A 2 -3.95 -0.29 -14.21
C ALA A 2 -4.52 -1.65 -14.66
N ALA A 3 -5.58 -1.65 -15.48
CA ALA A 3 -6.25 -2.87 -15.94
C ALA A 3 -6.04 -3.17 -17.44
N THR A 4 -5.13 -2.45 -18.11
CA THR A 4 -4.91 -2.58 -19.56
C THR A 4 -3.57 -3.23 -19.94
N VAL A 5 -2.67 -3.45 -18.98
CA VAL A 5 -1.40 -4.18 -19.22
C VAL A 5 -1.51 -5.67 -18.86
N GLY A 6 -2.57 -6.08 -18.15
CA GLY A 6 -2.90 -7.49 -17.88
C GLY A 6 -4.13 -8.00 -18.65
N SER A 7 -4.51 -7.35 -19.76
CA SER A 7 -5.75 -7.68 -20.44
C SER A 7 -5.58 -8.95 -21.28
N TRP A 8 -6.34 -9.99 -20.94
CA TRP A 8 -6.56 -11.20 -21.76
C TRP A 8 -6.81 -10.88 -23.24
N ARG A 9 -7.34 -9.70 -23.54
CA ARG A 9 -7.60 -9.21 -24.90
C ARG A 9 -6.32 -9.04 -25.74
N PHE A 10 -5.20 -8.61 -25.15
CA PHE A 10 -3.93 -8.46 -25.87
C PHE A 10 -3.37 -9.83 -26.28
N ILE A 11 -3.41 -10.78 -25.34
CA ILE A 11 -2.96 -12.16 -25.58
C ILE A 11 -3.81 -12.81 -26.69
N ILE A 12 -5.14 -12.68 -26.62
CA ILE A 12 -6.04 -13.24 -27.64
C ILE A 12 -5.79 -12.62 -29.01
N LEU A 13 -5.61 -11.29 -29.10
CA LEU A 13 -5.32 -10.61 -30.36
C LEU A 13 -3.97 -11.03 -30.96
N GLN A 14 -2.92 -11.10 -30.13
CA GLN A 14 -1.58 -11.56 -30.53
C GLN A 14 -1.62 -13.01 -31.02
N SER A 15 -2.29 -13.90 -30.28
CA SER A 15 -2.46 -15.31 -30.68
C SER A 15 -3.21 -15.43 -32.00
N PHE A 16 -4.28 -14.65 -32.19
CA PHE A 16 -5.02 -14.63 -33.46
C PHE A 16 -4.17 -14.17 -34.63
N LEU A 17 -3.38 -13.10 -34.46
CA LEU A 17 -2.45 -12.61 -35.48
C LEU A 17 -1.41 -13.67 -35.89
N ILE A 18 -0.83 -14.37 -34.91
CA ILE A 18 0.14 -15.45 -35.16
C ILE A 18 -0.52 -16.60 -35.93
N VAL A 19 -1.70 -17.06 -35.48
CA VAL A 19 -2.43 -18.15 -36.12
C VAL A 19 -2.85 -17.76 -37.54
N ALA A 20 -3.36 -16.55 -37.76
CA ALA A 20 -3.71 -16.04 -39.08
C ALA A 20 -2.50 -15.98 -40.02
N TRP A 21 -1.33 -15.55 -39.52
CA TRP A 21 -0.08 -15.51 -40.28
C TRP A 21 0.39 -16.90 -40.72
N ILE A 22 0.32 -17.88 -39.82
CA ILE A 22 0.67 -19.28 -40.10
C ILE A 22 -0.29 -19.86 -41.15
N ILE A 23 -1.60 -19.64 -41.02
CA ILE A 23 -2.61 -20.12 -41.97
C ILE A 23 -2.37 -19.51 -43.35
N TRP A 24 -2.15 -18.20 -43.43
CA TRP A 24 -1.89 -17.49 -44.68
C TRP A 24 -0.63 -18.02 -45.39
N ASN A 25 0.50 -18.14 -44.69
CA ASN A 25 1.73 -18.67 -45.29
C ASN A 25 1.61 -20.14 -45.70
N THR A 26 0.89 -20.96 -44.92
CA THR A 26 0.69 -22.38 -45.23
C THR A 26 -0.20 -22.57 -46.47
N LEU A 27 -1.22 -21.73 -46.66
CA LEU A 27 -2.11 -21.77 -47.83
C LEU A 27 -1.44 -21.28 -49.12
N THR A 28 -0.45 -20.41 -49.02
CA THR A 28 0.24 -19.81 -50.18
C THR A 28 1.29 -20.77 -50.79
N GLY A 29 1.68 -21.83 -50.07
CA GLY A 29 2.49 -22.94 -50.60
C GLY A 29 3.84 -22.49 -51.20
N PRO A 30 4.15 -22.79 -52.48
CA PRO A 30 5.45 -22.48 -53.09
C PRO A 30 5.71 -20.98 -53.35
N HIS A 31 4.71 -20.10 -53.20
CA HIS A 31 4.87 -18.64 -53.18
C HIS A 31 4.80 -18.06 -51.75
N ALA A 32 4.91 -18.91 -50.72
CA ALA A 32 4.89 -18.46 -49.34
C ALA A 32 6.02 -17.45 -49.07
N TRP A 33 5.64 -16.34 -48.46
CA TRP A 33 6.56 -15.26 -48.11
C TRP A 33 7.47 -15.64 -46.93
N ASP A 34 6.99 -16.54 -46.06
CA ASP A 34 7.71 -17.11 -44.92
C ASP A 34 7.50 -18.65 -44.88
N PRO A 35 8.24 -19.42 -45.70
CA PRO A 35 8.18 -20.88 -45.69
C PRO A 35 8.60 -21.46 -44.34
N TYR A 36 8.13 -22.67 -44.02
CA TYR A 36 8.59 -23.41 -42.83
C TYR A 36 10.12 -23.50 -42.86
N PRO A 37 10.85 -22.98 -41.84
CA PRO A 37 10.49 -22.87 -40.41
C PRO A 37 10.06 -21.47 -39.87
N PHE A 38 9.45 -20.59 -40.69
CA PHE A 38 8.94 -19.26 -40.28
C PHE A 38 9.98 -18.30 -39.66
N ILE A 39 11.03 -17.99 -40.41
CA ILE A 39 12.16 -17.20 -39.90
C ILE A 39 11.78 -15.73 -39.63
N LEU A 40 10.88 -15.15 -40.42
CA LEU A 40 10.44 -13.77 -40.23
C LEU A 40 9.58 -13.62 -38.99
N LEU A 41 8.64 -14.57 -38.78
CA LEU A 41 7.83 -14.61 -37.57
C LEU A 41 8.71 -14.73 -36.32
N ASN A 42 9.72 -15.60 -36.34
CA ASN A 42 10.65 -15.78 -35.23
C ASN A 42 11.44 -14.49 -34.94
N LEU A 43 11.91 -13.80 -35.97
CA LEU A 43 12.64 -12.54 -35.84
C LEU A 43 11.78 -11.45 -35.20
N VAL A 44 10.54 -11.28 -35.68
CA VAL A 44 9.61 -10.28 -35.14
C VAL A 44 9.26 -10.56 -33.69
N LEU A 45 8.99 -11.81 -33.33
CA LEU A 45 8.70 -12.19 -31.94
C LEU A 45 9.91 -11.97 -31.02
N SER A 46 11.12 -12.29 -31.49
CA SER A 46 12.35 -12.07 -30.74
C SER A 46 12.59 -10.57 -30.50
N PHE A 47 12.38 -9.73 -31.52
CA PHE A 47 12.47 -8.28 -31.40
C PHE A 47 11.42 -7.71 -30.45
N GLN A 48 10.17 -8.19 -30.55
CA GLN A 48 9.08 -7.81 -29.66
C GLN A 48 9.44 -8.12 -28.20
N ALA A 49 9.96 -9.32 -27.92
CA ALA A 49 10.39 -9.72 -26.58
C ALA A 49 11.54 -8.83 -26.07
N ALA A 50 12.54 -8.57 -26.92
CA ALA A 50 13.68 -7.72 -26.58
C ALA A 50 13.27 -6.28 -26.22
N TYR A 51 12.27 -5.71 -26.90
CA TYR A 51 11.74 -4.38 -26.58
C TYR A 51 10.81 -4.37 -25.36
N THR A 52 10.09 -5.47 -25.14
CA THR A 52 9.13 -5.60 -24.04
C THR A 52 9.82 -5.60 -22.68
N ALA A 53 10.96 -6.29 -22.54
CA ALA A 53 11.64 -6.39 -21.25
C ALA A 53 12.10 -5.02 -20.67
N PRO A 54 12.77 -4.13 -21.43
CA PRO A 54 13.10 -2.78 -20.96
C PRO A 54 11.87 -1.92 -20.70
N ALA A 55 10.83 -2.00 -21.53
CA ALA A 55 9.59 -1.24 -21.33
C ALA A 55 8.90 -1.65 -20.01
N ILE A 56 8.85 -2.96 -19.73
CA ILE A 56 8.38 -3.48 -18.45
C ILE A 56 9.27 -2.96 -17.33
N MET A 57 10.59 -3.06 -17.44
CA MET A 57 11.53 -2.61 -16.40
C MET A 57 11.40 -1.11 -16.12
N MET A 58 11.23 -0.27 -17.14
CA MET A 58 11.01 1.17 -16.98
C MET A 58 9.66 1.44 -16.28
N SER A 59 8.61 0.72 -16.66
CA SER A 59 7.30 0.85 -16.01
C SER A 59 7.34 0.41 -14.54
N GLN A 60 8.08 -0.65 -14.23
CA GLN A 60 8.32 -1.15 -12.88
C GLN A 60 9.15 -0.15 -12.08
N ASN A 61 10.23 0.39 -12.64
CA ASN A 61 11.07 1.38 -11.96
C ASN A 61 10.29 2.65 -11.59
N ARG A 62 9.44 3.14 -12.51
CA ARG A 62 8.53 4.26 -12.24
C ARG A 62 7.53 3.93 -11.13
N GLN A 63 6.95 2.72 -11.17
CA GLN A 63 5.98 2.31 -10.15
C GLN A 63 6.66 2.18 -8.78
N ALA A 64 7.86 1.60 -8.72
CA ALA A 64 8.64 1.47 -7.49
C ALA A 64 9.03 2.84 -6.89
N GLU A 65 9.32 3.83 -7.72
CA GLU A 65 9.58 5.20 -7.24
C GLU A 65 8.34 5.84 -6.62
N ILE A 66 7.18 5.70 -7.27
CA ILE A 66 5.89 6.15 -6.74
C ILE A 66 5.59 5.45 -5.41
N ASP A 67 5.71 4.12 -5.37
CA ASP A 67 5.45 3.31 -4.18
C ASP A 67 6.40 3.71 -3.03
N ARG A 68 7.66 4.03 -3.33
CA ARG A 68 8.62 4.54 -2.33
C ARG A 68 8.23 5.91 -1.78
N LEU A 69 7.75 6.83 -2.63
CA LEU A 69 7.27 8.14 -2.17
C LEU A 69 6.04 8.01 -1.27
N HIS A 70 5.10 7.13 -1.63
CA HIS A 70 3.95 6.81 -0.78
C HIS A 70 4.39 6.24 0.56
N ALA A 71 5.30 5.25 0.57
CA ALA A 71 5.81 4.66 1.80
C ALA A 71 6.49 5.68 2.72
N ASN A 72 7.26 6.63 2.16
CA ASN A 72 7.87 7.72 2.95
C ASN A 72 6.82 8.66 3.55
N SER A 73 5.80 9.04 2.76
CA SER A 73 4.70 9.87 3.26
C SER A 73 3.93 9.17 4.40
N ASP A 74 3.64 7.89 4.23
CA ASP A 74 2.95 7.09 5.25
C ASP A 74 3.79 6.97 6.52
N TYR A 75 5.11 6.80 6.38
CA TYR A 75 6.04 6.79 7.50
C TYR A 75 6.03 8.12 8.28
N GLU A 76 6.10 9.26 7.59
CA GLU A 76 6.05 10.58 8.24
C GLU A 76 4.72 10.81 8.98
N VAL A 77 3.60 10.39 8.40
CA VAL A 77 2.29 10.45 9.06
C VAL A 77 2.28 9.57 10.31
N ASN A 78 2.83 8.36 10.23
CA ASN A 78 2.88 7.45 11.37
C ASN A 78 3.72 8.00 12.53
N VAL A 79 4.88 8.58 12.24
CA VAL A 79 5.74 9.22 13.27
C VAL A 79 5.01 10.41 13.92
N LYS A 80 4.29 11.23 13.14
CA LYS A 80 3.50 12.33 13.70
C LYS A 80 2.37 11.82 14.58
N ALA A 81 1.68 10.76 14.17
CA ALA A 81 0.62 10.14 14.95
C ALA A 81 1.16 9.56 16.27
N GLU A 82 2.33 8.91 16.25
CA GLU A 82 3.00 8.40 17.44
C GLU A 82 3.30 9.52 18.45
N LEU A 83 3.87 10.64 17.99
CA LEU A 83 4.13 11.81 18.83
C LEU A 83 2.84 12.41 19.41
N GLU A 84 1.78 12.51 18.60
CA GLU A 84 0.49 13.02 19.06
C GLU A 84 -0.12 12.12 20.14
N ILE A 85 0.00 10.79 19.99
CA ILE A 85 -0.43 9.81 20.99
C ILE A 85 0.38 9.96 22.29
N GLU A 86 1.69 10.17 22.20
CA GLU A 86 2.55 10.38 23.38
C GLU A 86 2.14 11.66 24.13
N LEU A 87 1.91 12.77 23.41
CA LEU A 87 1.44 14.02 24.00
C LEU A 87 0.06 13.88 24.65
N LEU A 88 -0.84 13.12 24.03
CA LEU A 88 -2.14 12.81 24.62
C LEU A 88 -1.99 11.98 25.90
N HIS A 89 -1.09 11.00 25.94
CA HIS A 89 -0.81 10.23 27.17
C HIS A 89 -0.30 11.13 28.29
N GLN A 90 0.70 11.98 28.02
CA GLN A 90 1.21 12.93 29.01
C GLN A 90 0.10 13.84 29.55
N LYS A 91 -0.79 14.33 28.69
CA LYS A 91 -1.92 15.17 29.11
C LYS A 91 -2.92 14.40 29.98
N ILE A 92 -3.19 13.14 29.64
CA ILE A 92 -4.05 12.25 30.45
C ILE A 92 -3.42 12.01 31.82
N ASP A 93 -2.13 11.72 31.89
CA ASP A 93 -1.42 11.48 33.15
C ASP A 93 -1.47 12.71 34.06
N LEU A 94 -1.24 13.91 33.52
CA LEU A 94 -1.36 15.17 34.26
C LEU A 94 -2.77 15.39 34.82
N LEU A 95 -3.80 15.14 34.00
CA LEU A 95 -5.19 15.25 34.44
C LEU A 95 -5.52 14.21 35.51
N ARG A 96 -5.04 12.98 35.36
CA ARG A 96 -5.20 11.92 36.36
C ARG A 96 -4.55 12.26 37.67
N GLU A 97 -3.34 12.80 37.66
CA GLU A 97 -2.68 13.23 38.88
C GLU A 97 -3.44 14.38 39.58
N GLN A 98 -3.96 15.35 38.83
CA GLN A 98 -4.79 16.42 39.39
C GLN A 98 -6.05 15.84 40.03
N GLU A 99 -6.77 14.98 39.32
CA GLU A 99 -8.00 14.34 39.81
C GLU A 99 -7.73 13.51 41.07
N ILE A 100 -6.64 12.74 41.12
CA ILE A 100 -6.23 11.96 42.29
C ILE A 100 -5.90 12.87 43.48
N ARG A 101 -5.20 13.98 43.24
CA ARG A 101 -4.90 14.97 44.29
C ARG A 101 -6.17 15.58 44.85
N ASP A 102 -7.09 16.00 44.01
CA ASP A 102 -8.35 16.63 44.40
C ASP A 102 -9.23 15.66 45.20
N LEU A 103 -9.37 14.41 44.71
CA LEU A 103 -10.08 13.34 45.43
C LEU A 103 -9.43 13.05 46.79
N SER A 104 -8.10 13.03 46.86
CA SER A 104 -7.38 12.82 48.12
C SER A 104 -7.63 13.95 49.12
N MET A 105 -7.70 15.20 48.67
CA MET A 105 -8.03 16.34 49.52
C MET A 105 -9.49 16.27 50.00
N ALA A 106 -10.42 15.93 49.12
CA ALA A 106 -11.83 15.74 49.47
C ALA A 106 -12.00 14.66 50.55
N ILE A 107 -11.37 13.48 50.38
CA ILE A 107 -11.41 12.40 51.38
C ILE A 107 -10.84 12.85 52.72
N ARG A 108 -9.71 13.57 52.74
CA ARG A 108 -9.11 14.09 53.99
C ARG A 108 -10.05 15.05 54.70
N SER A 109 -10.64 16.01 54.00
CA SER A 109 -11.57 16.98 54.59
C SER A 109 -12.81 16.31 55.19
N LEU A 110 -13.39 15.32 54.49
CA LEU A 110 -14.51 14.53 55.00
C LEU A 110 -14.11 13.74 56.26
N THR A 111 -12.90 13.19 56.28
CA THR A 111 -12.38 12.45 57.43
C THR A 111 -12.22 13.36 58.67
N GLU A 112 -11.69 14.57 58.49
CA GLU A 112 -11.56 15.57 59.56
C GLU A 112 -12.92 16.05 60.09
N GLN A 113 -13.90 16.24 59.21
CA GLN A 113 -15.28 16.58 59.59
C GLN A 113 -15.95 15.46 60.41
N LEU A 114 -15.77 14.20 60.01
CA LEU A 114 -16.31 13.07 60.76
C LEU A 114 -15.64 12.93 62.14
N GLN A 115 -14.32 13.13 62.23
CA GLN A 115 -13.60 13.10 63.51
C GLN A 115 -14.04 14.23 64.46
N THR A 116 -14.25 15.43 63.93
CA THR A 116 -14.73 16.57 64.74
C THR A 116 -16.16 16.36 65.21
N GLN A 117 -17.06 15.83 64.38
CA GLN A 117 -18.41 15.45 64.81
C GLN A 117 -18.41 14.32 65.84
N SER A 118 -17.60 13.28 65.63
CA SER A 118 -17.48 12.16 66.58
C SER A 118 -16.96 12.62 67.95
N ARG A 119 -15.97 13.53 67.97
CA ARG A 119 -15.48 14.14 69.23
C ARG A 119 -16.53 15.00 69.91
N ALA A 120 -17.31 15.78 69.15
CA ALA A 120 -18.38 16.60 69.70
C ALA A 120 -19.56 15.78 70.25
N ALA A 121 -19.78 14.57 69.74
CA ALA A 121 -20.82 13.65 70.22
C ALA A 121 -20.41 12.82 71.45
N HIS A 122 -19.12 12.80 71.81
CA HIS A 122 -18.56 12.00 72.91
C HIS A 122 -17.94 12.82 74.05
N GLY A 123 -18.04 14.15 74.02
CA GLY A 123 -17.71 15.06 75.13
C GLY A 123 -18.98 15.62 75.76
#